data_AF-A0A0V8JHQ2-F1
#
_entry.id   AF-A0A0V8JHQ2-F1
#
_cell.length_a   1.000
_cell.length_b   1.000
_cell.length_c   1.000
_cell.angle_alpha   90.00
_cell.angle_beta   90.00
_cell.angle_gamma   90.00
#
_symmetry.space_group_name_H-M   'P 1'
#
loop_
_entity.id
_entity.type
_entity.pdbx_description
1 polymer ?
#
loop_
_entity_poly.entity_id
_entity_poly.type
_entity_poly.pdbx_seq_one_letter_code
_entity_poly.pdbx_strand_id
1 'polypeptide(L)' 'MAEKIIQIIPAPKNLYAVYQDDEHPKEPILSKIICLGLTDQGEVVLMDMDETGFIDMADNAMNYKGAKWGGE' A
#
# COMPACT_ATOMS: atom_id res chain seq x y z
N MET A 1 -5.86 -19.04 3.14
CA MET A 1 -4.40 -19.26 3.26
C MET A 1 -3.78 -17.89 3.06
N ALA A 2 -2.97 -17.40 3.99
CA ALA A 2 -2.37 -16.07 3.82
C ALA A 2 -1.44 -16.11 2.59
N GLU A 3 -1.54 -15.11 1.72
CA GLU A 3 -0.70 -15.02 0.53
C GLU A 3 0.78 -15.01 0.92
N LYS A 4 1.58 -15.82 0.22
CA LYS A 4 3.00 -15.96 0.52
C LYS A 4 3.80 -15.00 -0.36
N ILE A 5 4.47 -14.05 0.26
CA ILE A 5 5.43 -13.17 -0.42
C ILE A 5 6.72 -13.94 -0.68
N ILE A 6 7.14 -14.03 -1.94
CA ILE A 6 8.36 -14.73 -2.37
C ILE A 6 9.50 -13.78 -2.75
N GLN A 7 9.20 -12.50 -3.00
CA GLN A 7 10.21 -11.47 -3.26
C GLN A 7 9.74 -10.10 -2.79
N ILE A 8 10.68 -9.34 -2.22
CA ILE A 8 10.51 -7.92 -1.92
C ILE A 8 11.18 -7.11 -3.04
N ILE A 9 10.46 -6.13 -3.56
CA ILE A 9 10.90 -5.24 -4.64
C ILE A 9 10.91 -3.81 -4.09
N PRO A 10 11.99 -3.02 -4.28
CA PRO A 10 12.01 -1.63 -3.87
C PRO A 10 10.87 -0.82 -4.51
N ALA A 11 10.15 -0.05 -3.71
CA ALA A 11 9.10 0.82 -4.24
C ALA A 11 9.70 2.02 -4.99
N PRO A 12 9.02 2.52 -6.03
CA PRO A 12 9.31 3.81 -6.62
C PRO A 12 9.19 4.94 -5.58
N LYS A 13 10.03 5.98 -5.69
CA LYS A 13 10.14 7.04 -4.68
C LYS A 13 8.83 7.81 -4.40
N ASN A 14 7.94 7.88 -5.38
CA ASN A 14 6.75 8.73 -5.41
C ASN A 14 5.45 7.94 -5.59
N LEU A 15 5.42 6.69 -5.10
CA LEU A 15 4.24 5.83 -5.11
C LEU A 15 3.57 5.82 -3.74
N TYR A 16 2.25 6.01 -3.74
CA TYR A 16 1.43 6.07 -2.53
C TYR A 16 0.19 5.19 -2.64
N ALA A 17 -0.18 4.54 -1.54
CA ALA A 17 -1.52 4.00 -1.34
C ALA A 17 -2.49 5.14 -1.02
N VAL A 18 -3.69 5.06 -1.57
CA VAL A 18 -4.77 6.02 -1.36
C VAL A 18 -5.84 5.35 -0.52
N TYR A 19 -6.15 5.93 0.62
CA TYR A 19 -7.21 5.48 1.51
C TYR A 19 -8.30 6.53 1.60
N GLN A 20 -9.55 6.09 1.62
CA GLN A 20 -10.68 6.96 1.88
C GLN A 20 -10.68 7.36 3.37
N ASP A 21 -10.78 8.67 3.61
CA ASP A 21 -11.15 9.21 4.91
C ASP A 21 -12.67 9.43 4.94
N ASP A 22 -13.35 8.81 5.90
CA ASP A 22 -14.78 8.97 6.09
C ASP A 22 -15.13 10.30 6.78
N GLU A 23 -14.19 10.88 7.54
CA GLU A 23 -14.33 12.19 8.19
C GLU A 23 -14.08 13.34 7.19
N HIS A 24 -13.14 13.15 6.26
CA HIS A 24 -12.80 14.13 5.23
C HIS A 24 -12.88 13.52 3.81
N PRO A 25 -14.08 13.30 3.24
CA PRO A 25 -14.22 12.55 1.99
C PRO A 25 -13.52 13.11 0.76
N LYS A 26 -13.16 14.41 0.79
CA LYS A 26 -12.46 15.12 -0.29
C LYS A 26 -10.94 15.08 -0.15
N GLU A 27 -10.44 14.61 0.99
CA GLU A 27 -9.03 14.63 1.36
C GLU A 27 -8.61 13.19 1.71
N PRO A 28 -8.26 12.37 0.71
CA PRO A 28 -7.86 11.01 0.96
C PRO A 28 -6.54 10.97 1.74
N ILE A 29 -6.39 9.95 2.59
CA ILE A 29 -5.13 9.68 3.29
C ILE A 29 -4.18 9.05 2.28
N LEU A 30 -2.98 9.62 2.20
CA LEU A 30 -1.89 9.09 1.37
C LEU A 30 -0.85 8.44 2.27
N SER A 31 -0.63 7.14 2.08
CA SER A 31 0.45 6.41 2.74
C SER A 31 1.53 6.07 1.72
N LYS A 32 2.80 6.28 2.10
CA LYS A 32 3.91 6.00 1.19
C LYS A 32 4.15 4.50 1.08
N ILE A 33 4.20 3.99 -0.15
CA ILE A 33 4.59 2.59 -0.38
C ILE A 33 6.08 2.45 -0.10
N ILE A 34 6.43 1.53 0.78
CA ILE A 34 7.82 1.27 1.20
C ILE A 34 8.46 0.20 0.30
N CYS A 35 7.69 -0.83 -0.06
CA CYS A 35 8.09 -1.87 -1.00
C CYS A 35 6.90 -2.47 -1.74
N LEU A 36 7.18 -3.26 -2.77
CA LEU A 36 6.21 -4.14 -3.41
C LEU A 36 6.54 -5.59 -3.03
N GLY A 37 5.52 -6.43 -2.93
CA GLY A 37 5.66 -7.86 -2.73
C GLY A 37 5.27 -8.62 -3.97
N LEU A 38 6.07 -9.59 -4.41
CA LEU A 38 5.65 -10.59 -5.41
C LEU A 38 5.12 -11.82 -4.65
N THR A 39 3.88 -12.22 -4.92
CA THR A 39 3.26 -13.40 -4.34
C THR A 39 3.68 -14.68 -5.07
N ASP A 40 3.51 -15.84 -4.45
CA ASP A 40 3.71 -17.14 -5.08
C ASP A 40 2.71 -17.46 -6.21
N GLN A 41 1.67 -16.64 -6.34
CA GLN A 41 0.70 -16.68 -7.45
C GLN A 41 1.09 -15.75 -8.61
N GLY A 42 2.18 -14.99 -8.48
CA GLY A 42 2.65 -14.06 -9.49
C GLY A 42 2.00 -12.68 -9.46
N GLU A 43 1.28 -12.36 -8.38
CA GLU A 43 0.67 -11.04 -8.17
C GLU A 43 1.65 -10.08 -7.50
N VAL A 44 1.52 -8.78 -7.81
CA VAL A 44 2.33 -7.74 -7.20
C VAL A 44 1.45 -6.90 -6.28
N VAL A 45 1.73 -6.96 -4.99
CA VAL A 45 1.01 -6.22 -3.95
C VAL A 45 1.80 -5.00 -3.48
N LEU A 46 1.09 -3.98 -3.03
CA LEU A 46 1.68 -2.76 -2.46
C LEU A 46 1.81 -2.92 -0.95
N MET A 47 2.97 -2.57 -0.41
CA MET A 47 3.19 -2.65 1.03
C MET A 47 3.55 -1.28 1.59
N ASP A 48 2.74 -0.81 2.53
CA ASP A 48 2.97 0.40 3.29
C ASP A 48 3.20 0.08 4.78
N MET A 49 3.47 1.12 5.56
CA MET A 49 3.84 0.99 6.96
C MET A 49 2.91 1.84 7.80
N ASP A 50 2.38 1.26 8.87
CA ASP A 50 1.60 2.00 9.84
C ASP A 50 2.48 2.84 10.79
N GLU A 51 1.84 3.58 11.69
CA GLU A 51 2.53 4.44 12.66
C GLU A 51 3.39 3.68 13.69
N THR A 52 3.21 2.37 13.83
CA THR A 52 3.97 1.51 14.75
C THR A 52 5.19 0.87 14.08
N GLY A 53 5.32 1.03 12.76
CA GLY A 53 6.37 0.40 11.97
C GLY A 53 6.00 -0.99 11.45
N PHE A 54 4.74 -1.42 11.58
CA PHE A 54 4.27 -2.67 11.01
C PHE A 54 4.00 -2.49 9.52
N ILE A 55 4.48 -3.45 8.72
CA ILE A 55 4.37 -3.43 7.26
C ILE A 55 3.36 -4.50 6.84
N ASP A 56 2.36 -4.10 6.08
CA ASP A 56 1.33 -5.00 5.56
C ASP A 56 0.94 -4.63 4.12
N MET A 57 0.08 -5.45 3.51
CA MET A 57 -0.49 -5.18 2.19
C MET A 57 -1.54 -4.07 2.30
N ALA A 58 -1.40 -3.03 1.47
CA ALA A 58 -2.26 -1.86 1.52
C ALA A 58 -3.76 -2.18 1.26
N ASP A 59 -4.02 -3.18 0.41
CA ASP A 59 -5.36 -3.62 0.04
C ASP A 59 -6.06 -4.47 1.11
N ASN A 60 -5.37 -4.84 2.19
CA ASN A 60 -6.01 -5.41 3.38
C ASN A 60 -6.93 -4.39 4.08
N ALA A 61 -6.68 -3.09 3.91
CA ALA A 61 -7.50 -2.06 4.51
C ALA A 61 -8.82 -1.86 3.73
N MET A 62 -9.95 -1.91 4.43
CA MET A 62 -11.29 -1.76 3.81
C MET A 62 -11.49 -0.42 3.10
N ASN A 63 -10.77 0.62 3.52
CA ASN A 63 -10.85 1.95 2.94
C ASN A 63 -9.81 2.19 1.83
N TYR A 64 -9.02 1.20 1.44
CA TYR A 64 -8.11 1.30 0.29
C TYR A 64 -8.87 1.58 -1.02
N LYS A 65 -8.38 2.53 -1.82
CA LYS A 65 -8.99 2.97 -3.09
C LYS A 65 -8.07 2.81 -4.30
N GLY A 66 -6.81 2.45 -4.08
CA GLY A 66 -5.84 2.26 -5.15
C GLY A 66 -4.52 2.95 -4.88
N ALA A 67 -3.75 3.15 -5.94
CA ALA A 67 -2.44 3.76 -5.88
C ALA A 67 -2.37 5.04 -6.70
N LYS A 68 -1.53 5.97 -6.25
CA LYS A 68 -1.27 7.23 -6.94
C LYS A 68 0.22 7.48 -7.08
N TRP A 69 0.60 7.97 -8.25
CA TRP A 69 1.91 8.55 -8.51
C TRP A 69 1.88 10.05 -8.26
N GLY A 70 2.88 10.57 -7.55
CA GLY A 70 3.00 12.00 -7.27
C GLY A 70 2.26 12.41 -5.99
N GLY A 71 3.06 12.63 -4.95
CA GLY A 71 2.69 13.33 -3.73
C GLY A 71 3.73 14.42 -3.50
N GLU A 72 3.36 15.64 -3.86
CA GLU A 72 3.89 16.90 -3.34
C GLU A 72 2.70 17.70 -2.80
#